data_AF-A0A133VGI7-F1
#
_entry.id   AF-A0A133VGI7-F1
#
_cell.length_a   1.000
_cell.length_b   1.000
_cell.length_c   1.000
_cell.angle_alpha   90.00
_cell.angle_beta   90.00
_cell.angle_gamma   90.00
#
_symmetry.space_group_name_H-M   'P 1'
#
loop_
_entity.id
_entity.type
_entity.pdbx_description
1 polymer ?
#
loop_
_entity_poly.entity_id
_entity_poly.type
_entity_poly.pdbx_seq_one_letter_code
_entity_poly.pdbx_strand_id
1 'polypeptide(L)'
;MFGFKSKTTRENKNGQEKVYENFYPGVLAPLPHLRLGKSVIAVPKSARDKLDNFFQDSKWGSIDLYSFDGILPRKDRMKAMKETLERIKIDPNHSLKEEIEFLKSMKEEGELDSRQVQKAKRVVKRCEDLMKHDWSDEKEFSKQLKNKIIFLQKIIS
;
A
#
# COMPACT_ATOMS: atom_id res chain seq x y z
N MET A 1 9.17 -9.39 7.45
CA MET A 1 8.25 -8.26 7.72
C MET A 1 8.14 -7.25 6.57
N PHE A 2 9.25 -6.84 5.94
CA PHE A 2 9.29 -5.73 4.96
C PHE A 2 9.16 -6.12 3.48
N GLY A 3 8.94 -7.40 3.17
CA GLY A 3 8.86 -7.89 1.79
C GLY A 3 10.24 -8.02 1.15
N PHE A 4 10.28 -8.54 -0.08
CA PHE A 4 11.52 -8.62 -0.86
C PHE A 4 11.22 -8.46 -2.35
N LYS A 5 12.24 -8.06 -3.11
CA LYS A 5 12.24 -8.07 -4.57
C LYS A 5 13.10 -9.24 -5.03
N SER A 6 12.64 -9.97 -6.03
CA SER A 6 13.41 -11.00 -6.73
C SER A 6 13.51 -10.63 -8.19
N LYS A 7 14.68 -10.83 -8.79
CA LYS A 7 14.91 -10.67 -10.23
C LYS A 7 15.24 -12.04 -10.80
N THR A 8 14.48 -12.47 -11.79
CA THR A 8 14.70 -13.74 -12.49
C THR A 8 14.85 -13.46 -13.97
N THR A 9 16.03 -13.73 -14.53
CA THR A 9 16.24 -13.69 -15.98
C THR A 9 15.89 -15.05 -16.56
N ARG A 10 15.04 -15.09 -17.59
CA ARG A 10 14.79 -16.30 -18.39
C ARG A 10 14.96 -15.98 -19.85
N GLU A 11 15.62 -16.87 -20.57
CA GLU A 11 15.67 -16.84 -22.02
C GLU A 11 14.31 -17.25 -22.59
N ASN A 12 13.77 -16.47 -23.51
CA ASN A 12 12.54 -16.84 -24.22
C ASN A 12 12.83 -17.85 -25.34
N LYS A 13 11.79 -18.37 -25.99
CA LYS A 13 11.93 -19.34 -27.11
C LYS A 13 12.73 -18.79 -28.31
N ASN A 14 13.01 -17.49 -28.35
CA ASN A 14 13.71 -16.81 -29.43
C ASN A 14 15.16 -16.44 -29.02
N GLY A 15 15.68 -16.96 -27.91
CA GLY A 15 17.04 -16.68 -27.44
C GLY A 15 17.24 -15.30 -26.81
N GLN A 16 16.16 -14.56 -26.53
CA GLN A 16 16.25 -13.24 -25.90
C GLN A 16 16.07 -13.36 -24.39
N GLU A 17 16.98 -12.74 -23.64
CA GLU A 17 16.85 -12.61 -22.19
C GLU A 17 15.66 -11.73 -21.82
N LYS A 18 14.72 -12.31 -21.08
CA LYS A 18 13.62 -11.57 -20.47
C LYS A 18 13.81 -11.55 -18.96
N VAL A 19 13.93 -10.34 -18.43
CA VAL A 19 14.03 -10.09 -16.99
C VAL A 19 12.62 -10.01 -16.39
N TYR A 20 12.37 -10.83 -15.37
CA TYR A 20 11.16 -10.81 -14.57
C TYR A 20 11.49 -10.29 -13.17
N GLU A 21 10.95 -9.13 -12.82
CA GLU A 21 11.04 -8.60 -11.46
C GLU A 21 9.76 -8.94 -10.68
N ASN A 22 9.91 -9.69 -9.60
CA ASN A 22 8.83 -10.07 -8.71
C ASN A 22 8.94 -9.27 -7.41
N PHE A 23 7.84 -8.65 -7.00
CA PHE A 23 7.73 -7.95 -5.71
C PHE A 23 6.83 -8.74 -4.77
N TYR A 24 7.39 -9.15 -3.64
CA TYR A 24 6.66 -9.84 -2.58
C TYR A 24 6.45 -8.86 -1.42
N PRO A 25 5.29 -8.18 -1.34
CA PRO A 25 5.03 -7.22 -0.27
C PRO A 25 5.02 -7.92 1.08
N GLY A 26 5.73 -7.34 2.05
CA GLY A 26 5.65 -7.80 3.44
C GLY A 26 4.37 -7.34 4.13
N VAL A 27 4.12 -7.84 5.35
CA VAL A 27 2.91 -7.51 6.15
C VAL A 27 2.73 -6.00 6.36
N LEU A 28 3.83 -5.25 6.42
CA LEU A 28 3.84 -3.80 6.59
C LEU A 28 3.62 -3.01 5.30
N ALA A 29 3.75 -3.63 4.13
CA ALA A 29 3.63 -2.91 2.87
C ALA A 29 2.28 -2.18 2.71
N PRO A 30 1.13 -2.78 3.05
CA PRO A 30 -0.16 -2.09 3.00
C PRO A 30 -0.52 -1.32 4.28
N LEU A 31 0.40 -1.22 5.25
CA LEU A 31 0.13 -0.60 6.55
C LEU A 31 0.92 0.70 6.69
N PRO A 32 0.30 1.80 7.15
CA PRO A 32 1.04 2.97 7.65
C PRO A 32 1.99 2.53 8.75
N HIS A 33 3.25 2.94 8.66
CA HIS A 33 4.21 2.65 9.72
C HIS A 33 5.39 3.62 9.69
N LEU A 34 6.05 3.75 10.83
CA LEU A 34 7.25 4.54 11.02
C LEU A 34 8.32 3.68 11.66
N ARG A 35 9.53 3.74 11.12
CA ARG A 35 10.70 3.11 11.73
C ARG A 35 11.28 4.08 12.76
N LEU A 36 11.20 3.71 14.05
CA LEU A 36 11.75 4.50 15.16
C LEU A 36 13.20 4.11 15.49
N GLY A 37 13.65 2.95 15.00
CA GLY A 37 15.01 2.46 15.18
C GLY A 37 15.27 1.19 14.36
N LYS A 38 16.32 0.45 14.70
CA LYS A 38 16.66 -0.77 13.94
C LYS A 38 15.57 -1.83 14.05
N SER A 39 14.99 -1.99 15.24
CA SER A 39 14.03 -3.05 15.59
C SER A 39 12.69 -2.53 16.12
N VAL A 40 12.49 -1.20 16.14
CA VAL A 40 11.26 -0.58 16.65
C VAL A 40 10.50 0.06 15.51
N ILE A 41 9.24 -0.34 15.38
CA ILE A 41 8.33 0.13 14.34
C ILE A 41 7.05 0.55 15.03
N ALA A 42 6.58 1.76 14.71
CA ALA A 42 5.29 2.23 15.16
C ALA A 42 4.27 2.07 14.03
N VAL A 43 3.06 1.64 14.41
CA VAL A 43 1.94 1.38 13.51
C VAL A 43 0.63 1.92 14.11
N PRO A 44 -0.41 2.16 13.30
CA PRO A 44 -1.74 2.48 13.81
C PRO A 44 -2.29 1.33 14.65
N LYS A 45 -3.01 1.64 15.73
CA LYS A 45 -3.65 0.63 16.59
C LYS A 45 -4.59 -0.30 15.82
N SER A 46 -5.25 0.19 14.76
CA SER A 46 -6.13 -0.62 13.91
C SER A 46 -5.39 -1.70 13.08
N ALA A 47 -4.06 -1.65 13.03
CA ALA A 47 -3.25 -2.68 12.38
C ALA A 47 -2.81 -3.81 13.33
N ARG A 48 -3.12 -3.70 14.64
CA ARG A 48 -2.68 -4.63 15.68
C ARG A 48 -3.02 -6.07 15.33
N ASP A 49 -4.30 -6.40 15.14
CA ASP A 49 -4.75 -7.77 14.91
C ASP A 49 -4.06 -8.41 13.70
N LYS A 50 -3.79 -7.62 12.65
CA LYS A 50 -3.09 -8.09 11.45
C LYS A 50 -1.63 -8.43 11.72
N LEU A 51 -0.97 -7.69 12.61
CA LEU A 51 0.41 -7.96 13.00
C LEU A 51 0.48 -9.11 13.99
N ASP A 52 -0.42 -9.15 14.98
CA ASP A 52 -0.50 -10.23 15.97
C ASP A 52 -0.70 -11.57 15.24
N ASN A 53 -1.66 -11.64 14.30
CA ASN A 53 -1.87 -12.82 13.47
C ASN A 53 -0.65 -13.18 12.60
N PHE A 54 0.09 -12.19 12.10
CA PHE A 54 1.29 -12.45 11.32
C PHE A 54 2.40 -13.08 12.16
N PHE A 55 2.58 -12.65 13.41
CA PHE A 55 3.62 -13.15 14.30
C PHE A 55 3.26 -14.45 15.02
N GLN A 56 1.97 -14.78 15.12
CA GLN A 56 1.49 -16.06 15.67
C GLN A 56 1.67 -17.26 14.72
N ASP A 57 2.06 -17.03 13.46
CA ASP A 57 2.24 -18.11 12.48
C ASP A 57 3.38 -19.04 12.91
N SER A 58 3.08 -20.34 13.01
CA SER A 58 3.99 -21.38 13.49
C SER A 58 5.25 -21.56 12.65
N LYS A 59 5.30 -20.97 11.44
CA LYS A 59 6.52 -20.96 10.61
C LYS A 59 7.61 -20.05 11.17
N TRP A 60 7.26 -19.12 12.06
CA TRP A 60 8.24 -18.32 12.77
C TRP A 60 8.81 -19.12 13.95
N GLY A 61 10.11 -19.01 14.19
CA GLY A 61 10.69 -19.45 15.47
C GLY A 61 10.17 -18.59 16.63
N SER A 62 10.65 -18.83 17.85
CA SER A 62 10.32 -17.98 19.00
C SER A 62 10.70 -16.52 18.71
N ILE A 63 9.70 -15.62 18.71
CA ILE A 63 9.89 -14.18 18.54
C ILE A 63 9.32 -13.49 19.78
N ASP A 64 10.16 -12.75 20.49
CA ASP A 64 9.71 -11.86 21.56
C ASP A 64 9.20 -10.54 20.96
N LEU A 65 7.90 -10.28 21.11
CA LEU A 65 7.27 -9.06 20.66
C LEU A 65 6.90 -8.19 21.86
N TYR A 66 7.49 -7.01 21.92
CA TYR A 66 7.11 -5.98 22.90
C TYR A 66 6.24 -4.93 22.20
N SER A 67 5.08 -4.65 22.77
CA SER A 67 4.17 -3.61 22.28
C SER A 67 3.89 -2.61 23.39
N PHE A 68 3.91 -1.32 23.03
CA PHE A 68 3.60 -0.23 23.93
C PHE A 68 2.86 0.86 23.16
N ASP A 69 1.96 1.55 23.84
CA ASP A 69 1.27 2.71 23.26
C ASP A 69 2.25 3.87 23.20
N GLY A 70 2.36 4.49 22.02
CA GLY A 70 3.24 5.62 21.77
C GLY A 70 2.50 6.80 21.18
N ILE A 71 2.75 8.00 21.71
CA ILE A 71 2.27 9.25 21.12
C ILE A 71 3.31 9.72 20.10
N LEU A 72 2.91 9.79 18.83
CA LEU A 72 3.76 10.33 17.78
C LEU A 72 3.42 11.78 17.44
N PRO A 73 4.30 12.54 16.80
CA PRO A 73 3.94 13.83 16.21
C PRO A 73 2.96 13.67 15.04
N ARG A 74 2.01 14.62 14.90
CA ARG A 74 1.04 14.64 13.78
C ARG A 74 1.72 14.55 12.41
N LYS A 75 2.83 15.29 12.24
CA LYS A 75 3.61 15.33 11.00
C LYS A 75 4.13 13.95 10.60
N ASP A 76 4.58 13.16 11.57
CA ASP A 76 5.13 11.84 11.31
C ASP A 76 4.03 10.84 10.93
N ARG A 77 2.89 10.87 11.64
CA ARG A 77 1.73 10.04 11.28
C ARG A 77 1.25 10.34 9.86
N MET A 78 1.13 11.61 9.51
CA MET A 78 0.75 12.03 8.15
C MET A 78 1.79 11.60 7.11
N LYS A 79 3.08 11.72 7.42
CA LYS A 79 4.17 11.24 6.56
C LYS A 79 4.05 9.73 6.31
N ALA A 80 3.81 8.94 7.36
CA ALA A 80 3.63 7.50 7.27
C ALA A 80 2.48 7.11 6.33
N MET A 81 1.34 7.82 6.41
CA MET A 81 0.21 7.60 5.52
C MET A 81 0.58 7.85 4.04
N LYS A 82 1.26 8.98 3.76
CA LYS A 82 1.69 9.36 2.42
C LYS A 82 2.71 8.37 1.83
N GLU A 83 3.70 7.97 2.61
CA GLU A 83 4.70 6.98 2.20
C GLU A 83 4.07 5.60 1.94
N THR A 84 3.04 5.22 2.70
CA THR A 84 2.33 3.96 2.43
C THR A 84 1.55 4.01 1.11
N LEU A 85 1.00 5.17 0.72
CA LEU A 85 0.37 5.34 -0.60
C LEU A 85 1.35 5.12 -1.76
N GLU A 86 2.62 5.51 -1.58
CA GLU A 86 3.70 5.32 -2.57
C GLU A 86 4.24 3.88 -2.59
N ARG A 87 3.99 3.12 -1.52
CA ARG A 87 4.51 1.76 -1.34
C ARG A 87 3.54 0.68 -1.79
N ILE A 88 2.24 0.90 -1.60
CA ILE A 88 1.20 -0.04 -2.06
C ILE A 88 1.31 -0.13 -3.58
N LYS A 89 1.62 -1.32 -4.11
CA LYS A 89 1.66 -1.58 -5.55
C LYS A 89 0.31 -2.12 -6.02
N ILE A 90 -0.24 -1.52 -7.07
CA ILE A 90 -1.44 -2.02 -7.76
C ILE A 90 -1.03 -2.91 -8.93
N ASP A 91 0.00 -2.48 -9.64
CA ASP A 91 0.71 -3.22 -10.69
C ASP A 91 2.21 -3.23 -10.35
N PRO A 92 3.03 -4.09 -11.00
CA PRO A 92 4.47 -4.15 -10.75
C PRO A 92 5.18 -2.79 -10.87
N ASN A 93 4.71 -1.95 -11.79
CA ASN A 93 5.35 -0.68 -12.11
C ASN A 93 4.79 0.49 -11.29
N HIS A 94 3.48 0.51 -11.01
CA HIS A 94 2.83 1.66 -10.38
C HIS A 94 2.41 1.41 -8.93
N SER A 95 2.78 2.37 -8.09
CA SER A 95 2.21 2.56 -6.76
C SER A 95 0.74 2.98 -6.85
N LEU A 96 0.04 2.87 -5.72
CA LEU A 96 -1.34 3.32 -5.60
C LEU A 96 -1.45 4.82 -5.88
N LYS A 97 -0.48 5.63 -5.43
CA LYS A 97 -0.40 7.05 -5.76
C LYS A 97 -0.31 7.28 -7.27
N GLU A 98 0.67 6.65 -7.93
CA GLU A 98 0.89 6.80 -9.38
C GLU A 98 -0.32 6.34 -10.18
N GLU A 99 -0.98 5.27 -9.73
CA GLU A 99 -2.14 4.73 -10.42
C GLU A 99 -3.38 5.63 -10.30
N ILE A 100 -3.57 6.31 -9.16
CA ILE A 100 -4.63 7.32 -9.01
C ILE A 100 -4.41 8.46 -10.01
N GLU A 101 -3.19 8.98 -10.10
CA GLU A 101 -2.87 10.09 -11.01
C GLU A 101 -2.94 9.65 -12.48
N PHE A 102 -2.52 8.42 -12.81
CA PHE A 102 -2.65 7.85 -14.16
C PHE A 102 -4.11 7.70 -14.59
N LEU A 103 -4.97 7.12 -13.75
CA LEU A 103 -6.39 6.99 -14.08
C LEU A 103 -7.09 8.36 -14.17
N LYS A 104 -6.58 9.35 -13.44
CA LYS A 104 -7.07 10.72 -13.52
C LYS A 104 -6.74 11.33 -14.88
N SER A 105 -5.49 11.25 -15.34
CA SER A 105 -5.09 11.79 -16.64
C SER A 105 -5.84 11.09 -17.79
N MET A 106 -5.97 9.77 -17.74
CA MET A 106 -6.75 9.01 -18.73
C MET A 106 -8.22 9.45 -18.78
N LYS A 107 -8.82 9.78 -17.63
CA LYS A 107 -10.21 10.26 -17.57
C LYS A 107 -10.36 11.69 -18.08
N GLU A 108 -9.33 12.52 -17.92
CA GLU A 108 -9.27 13.87 -18.49
C GLU A 108 -9.12 13.83 -20.02
N GLU A 109 -8.42 12.83 -20.55
CA GLU A 109 -8.24 12.59 -22.00
C GLU A 109 -9.46 11.93 -22.66
N GLY A 110 -10.29 11.17 -21.92
CA GLY A 110 -11.46 10.52 -22.48
C GLY A 110 -12.25 9.62 -21.54
N GLU A 111 -12.99 8.68 -22.12
CA GLU A 111 -13.65 7.61 -21.36
C GLU A 111 -12.67 6.48 -21.07
N LEU A 112 -12.82 5.87 -19.89
CA LEU A 112 -12.00 4.75 -19.50
C LEU A 112 -12.52 3.46 -20.13
N ASP A 113 -11.63 2.65 -20.69
CA ASP A 113 -11.98 1.34 -21.20
C ASP A 113 -12.34 0.35 -20.07
N SER A 114 -12.88 -0.82 -20.43
CA SER A 114 -13.31 -1.83 -19.45
C SER A 114 -12.18 -2.32 -18.53
N ARG A 115 -10.93 -2.38 -19.04
CA ARG A 115 -9.75 -2.79 -18.27
C ARG A 115 -9.37 -1.70 -17.27
N GLN A 116 -9.44 -0.44 -17.67
CA GLN A 116 -9.20 0.72 -16.82
C GLN A 116 -10.27 0.85 -15.74
N VAL A 117 -11.54 0.56 -16.05
CA VAL A 117 -12.61 0.51 -15.03
C VAL A 117 -12.37 -0.59 -13.99
N GLN A 118 -11.98 -1.79 -14.41
CA GLN A 118 -11.59 -2.86 -13.46
C GLN A 118 -10.40 -2.44 -12.60
N LYS A 119 -9.45 -1.71 -13.18
CA LYS A 119 -8.30 -1.15 -12.47
C LYS A 119 -8.72 -0.09 -11.45
N ALA A 120 -9.61 0.82 -11.82
CA ALA A 120 -10.21 1.80 -10.93
C ALA A 120 -10.89 1.14 -9.72
N LYS A 121 -11.66 0.06 -9.92
CA LYS A 121 -12.26 -0.72 -8.82
C LYS A 121 -11.20 -1.24 -7.84
N ARG A 122 -10.09 -1.78 -8.35
CA ARG A 122 -8.97 -2.24 -7.50
C ARG A 122 -8.31 -1.09 -6.74
N VAL A 123 -8.09 0.05 -7.40
CA VAL A 123 -7.51 1.26 -6.80
C VAL A 123 -8.40 1.79 -5.67
N VAL A 124 -9.69 1.95 -5.92
CA VAL A 124 -10.66 2.43 -4.91
C VAL A 124 -10.69 1.51 -3.71
N LYS A 125 -10.82 0.19 -3.91
CA LYS A 125 -10.79 -0.79 -2.81
C LYS A 125 -9.52 -0.67 -1.97
N ARG A 126 -8.36 -0.49 -2.60
CA ARG A 126 -7.07 -0.35 -1.89
C ARG A 126 -6.96 0.98 -1.14
N CYS A 127 -7.52 2.05 -1.66
CA CYS A 127 -7.64 3.32 -0.94
C CYS A 127 -8.52 3.17 0.30
N GLU A 128 -9.68 2.53 0.16
CA GLU A 128 -10.60 2.27 1.28
C GLU A 128 -9.95 1.41 2.36
N ASP A 129 -9.22 0.36 1.96
CA ASP A 129 -8.44 -0.46 2.90
C ASP A 129 -7.37 0.36 3.64
N LEU A 130 -6.70 1.29 2.96
CA LEU A 130 -5.74 2.20 3.60
C LEU A 130 -6.43 3.18 4.58
N MET A 131 -7.61 3.71 4.24
CA MET A 131 -8.38 4.62 5.08
C MET A 131 -8.82 3.97 6.41
N LYS A 132 -9.05 2.66 6.44
CA LYS A 132 -9.30 1.90 7.69
C LYS A 132 -8.13 2.01 8.69
N HIS A 133 -6.93 2.24 8.17
CA HIS A 133 -5.71 2.41 8.95
C HIS A 133 -5.28 3.88 9.10
N ASP A 134 -6.16 4.83 8.81
CA ASP A 134 -5.82 6.24 8.89
C ASP A 134 -5.40 6.65 10.31
N TRP A 135 -4.13 7.04 10.38
CA TRP A 135 -3.41 7.44 11.58
C TRP A 135 -3.34 8.95 11.77
N SER A 136 -3.82 9.73 10.80
CA SER A 136 -3.86 11.18 10.92
C SER A 136 -4.95 11.66 11.88
N ASP A 137 -4.79 12.88 12.38
CA ASP A 137 -5.75 13.51 13.27
C ASP A 137 -7.08 13.73 12.54
N GLU A 138 -8.18 13.42 13.22
CA GLU A 138 -9.54 13.60 12.69
C GLU A 138 -9.77 13.04 11.29
N LYS A 139 -9.03 11.99 10.93
CA LYS A 139 -9.07 11.34 9.61
C LYS A 139 -8.76 12.30 8.45
N GLU A 140 -7.88 13.27 8.68
CA GLU A 140 -7.45 14.26 7.69
C GLU A 140 -6.96 13.59 6.39
N PHE A 141 -6.13 12.56 6.49
CA PHE A 141 -5.62 11.84 5.33
C PHE A 141 -6.75 11.16 4.54
N SER A 142 -7.70 10.50 5.21
CA SER A 142 -8.84 9.86 4.54
C SER A 142 -9.70 10.89 3.83
N LYS A 143 -9.94 12.06 4.42
CA LYS A 143 -10.65 13.17 3.77
C LYS A 143 -9.94 13.61 2.49
N GLN A 144 -8.62 13.83 2.55
CA GLN A 144 -7.81 14.20 1.39
C GLN A 144 -7.83 13.11 0.30
N LEU A 145 -7.63 11.85 0.68
CA LEU A 145 -7.60 10.73 -0.26
C LEU A 145 -8.98 10.48 -0.89
N LYS A 146 -10.06 10.61 -0.12
CA LYS A 146 -11.44 10.48 -0.63
C LYS A 146 -11.74 11.52 -1.70
N ASN A 147 -11.34 12.77 -1.46
CA ASN A 147 -11.48 13.83 -2.46
C ASN A 147 -10.68 13.53 -3.73
N LYS A 148 -9.49 12.93 -3.61
CA LYS A 148 -8.68 12.53 -4.77
C LYS A 148 -9.29 11.42 -5.59
N ILE A 149 -10.00 10.47 -4.98
CA ILE A 149 -10.55 9.30 -5.69
C ILE A 149 -12.05 9.41 -6.03
N ILE A 150 -12.70 10.52 -5.70
CA ILE A 150 -14.15 10.70 -5.91
C ILE A 150 -14.55 10.53 -7.38
N PHE A 151 -13.68 10.95 -8.31
CA PHE A 151 -13.92 10.77 -9.74
C PHE A 151 -13.94 9.29 -10.13
N LEU A 152 -13.06 8.47 -9.55
CA LEU A 152 -13.04 7.02 -9.76
C LEU A 152 -14.32 6.38 -9.21
N GLN A 153 -14.78 6.82 -8.04
CA GLN A 153 -16.02 6.31 -7.44
C GLN A 153 -17.25 6.56 -8.32
N LYS A 154 -17.31 7.71 -9.00
CA LYS A 154 -18.38 8.00 -9.96
C LYS A 154 -18.35 7.12 -11.20
N ILE A 155 -17.16 6.71 -11.65
CA ILE A 155 -16.98 5.87 -12.85
C ILE A 155 -17.34 4.41 -12.57
N ILE A 156 -17.14 3.93 -11.34
CA ILE A 156 -17.40 2.53 -10.97
C ILE A 156 -18.83 2.27 -10.49
N SER A 157 -19.60 3.34 -10.19
CA SER A 157 -20.99 3.29 -9.74
C SER A 157 -21.92 3.05 -10.91
#